data_AF-A0A9D5FEP1-F1
#
_entry.id   AF-A0A9D5FEP1-F1
#
_cell.length_a   1.000
_cell.length_b   1.000
_cell.length_c   1.000
_cell.angle_alpha   90.00
_cell.angle_beta   90.00
_cell.angle_gamma   90.00
#
_symmetry.space_group_name_H-M   'P 1'
#
loop_
_entity.id
_entity.type
_entity.pdbx_description
1 polymer ?
#
loop_
_entity_poly.entity_id
_entity_poly.type
_entity_poly.pdbx_seq_one_letter_code
_entity_poly.pdbx_strand_id
1 'polypeptide(L)' 'MDESAKSNVCSAVYRQFPELRGENPSVKSIPGGKFQLIFHGKAQAADGKTISRTVRVTADEKGKVLKLTTSR' A
#
# COMPACT_ATOMS: atom_id res chain seq x y z
N MET A 1 -5.08 -11.77 -7.53
CA MET A 1 -5.39 -10.36 -7.78
C MET A 1 -4.88 -10.04 -9.17
N ASP A 2 -5.73 -9.44 -10.01
CA ASP A 2 -5.35 -9.04 -11.36
C ASP A 2 -4.48 -7.78 -11.36
N GLU A 3 -3.74 -7.57 -12.44
CA GLU A 3 -2.82 -6.44 -12.59
C GLU A 3 -3.56 -5.09 -12.59
N SER A 4 -4.74 -5.03 -13.18
CA SER A 4 -5.64 -3.86 -13.15
C SER A 4 -6.09 -3.52 -11.73
N ALA A 5 -6.51 -4.52 -10.97
CA ALA A 5 -6.90 -4.37 -9.57
C ALA A 5 -5.71 -3.89 -8.73
N LYS A 6 -4.51 -4.45 -8.93
CA LYS A 6 -3.28 -4.03 -8.25
C LYS A 6 -2.96 -2.57 -8.54
N SER A 7 -3.04 -2.17 -9.81
CA SER A 7 -2.79 -0.78 -10.24
C SER A 7 -3.76 0.22 -9.60
N ASN A 8 -5.04 -0.15 -9.48
CA ASN A 8 -6.05 0.67 -8.79
C ASN A 8 -5.71 0.88 -7.32
N VAL A 9 -5.32 -0.17 -6.61
CA VAL A 9 -4.91 -0.06 -5.21
C VAL A 9 -3.65 0.78 -5.08
N CYS A 10 -2.63 0.53 -5.91
CA CYS A 10 -1.39 1.31 -5.92
C CYS A 10 -1.67 2.80 -6.13
N SER A 11 -2.51 3.14 -7.12
CA SER A 11 -2.88 4.53 -7.42
C SER A 11 -3.57 5.21 -6.24
N ALA A 12 -4.48 4.52 -5.54
CA ALA A 12 -5.13 5.03 -4.34
C ALA A 12 -4.12 5.28 -3.20
N VAL A 13 -3.20 4.34 -2.99
CA VAL A 13 -2.15 4.45 -1.96
C VAL A 13 -1.20 5.60 -2.28
N TYR A 14 -0.71 5.69 -3.51
CA TYR A 14 0.23 6.74 -3.95
C TYR A 14 -0.38 8.15 -3.90
N ARG A 15 -1.71 8.27 -4.01
CA ARG A 15 -2.39 9.54 -3.84
C ARG A 15 -2.35 10.02 -2.38
N GLN A 16 -2.39 9.10 -1.42
CA GLN A 16 -2.37 9.39 0.01
C GLN A 16 -0.96 9.40 0.61
N PHE A 17 -0.06 8.61 0.02
CA PHE A 17 1.33 8.42 0.42
C PHE A 17 2.24 8.61 -0.80
N PRO A 18 2.49 9.85 -1.24
CA PRO A 18 3.30 10.13 -2.43
C PRO A 18 4.72 9.58 -2.33
N GLU A 19 5.26 9.44 -1.12
CA GLU A 19 6.59 8.88 -0.87
C GLU A 19 6.70 7.37 -1.14
N LEU A 20 5.57 6.68 -1.33
CA LEU A 20 5.55 5.28 -1.76
C LEU A 20 5.48 5.13 -3.29
N ARG A 21 5.41 6.23 -4.05
CA ARG A 21 5.33 6.17 -5.52
C ARG A 21 6.55 5.45 -6.09
N GLY A 22 6.28 4.40 -6.88
CA GLY A 22 7.32 3.57 -7.49
C GLY A 22 7.74 2.37 -6.63
N GLU A 23 7.32 2.29 -5.37
CA GLU A 23 7.55 1.11 -4.53
C GLU A 23 6.61 -0.03 -4.97
N ASN A 24 7.18 -1.22 -5.15
CA ASN A 24 6.41 -2.38 -5.59
C ASN A 24 5.85 -3.10 -4.35
N PRO A 25 4.53 -3.11 -4.12
CA PRO A 25 3.97 -3.73 -2.92
C PRO A 25 4.09 -5.24 -2.96
N SER A 26 4.31 -5.83 -1.79
CA SER A 26 4.16 -7.28 -1.60
C SER A 26 2.68 -7.63 -1.49
N VAL A 27 2.17 -8.44 -2.43
CA VAL A 27 0.77 -8.87 -2.46
C VAL A 27 0.66 -10.26 -1.84
N LYS A 28 -0.26 -10.42 -0.88
CA LYS A 28 -0.61 -11.70 -0.25
C LYS A 28 -2.11 -11.93 -0.33
N SER A 29 -2.55 -13.14 -0.64
CA SER A 29 -3.96 -13.51 -0.48
C SER A 29 -4.25 -13.76 1.00
N ILE A 30 -5.42 -13.32 1.45
CA ILE A 30 -5.94 -13.59 2.80
C ILE A 30 -7.33 -14.22 2.68
N PRO A 31 -7.80 -14.97 3.71
CA PRO A 31 -9.08 -15.65 3.65
C PRO A 31 -10.26 -14.71 3.35
N GLY A 32 -11.26 -15.23 2.64
CA GLY A 32 -12.48 -14.50 2.29
C GLY A 32 -12.37 -13.64 1.03
N GLY A 33 -11.60 -14.08 0.02
CA GLY A 33 -11.53 -13.40 -1.29
C GLY A 33 -10.88 -12.01 -1.21
N LYS A 34 -9.93 -11.84 -0.29
CA LYS A 34 -9.27 -10.56 -0.04
C LYS A 34 -7.78 -10.66 -0.29
N PHE A 35 -7.18 -9.51 -0.58
CA PHE A 35 -5.75 -9.36 -0.78
C PHE A 35 -5.19 -8.35 0.21
N GLN A 36 -4.00 -8.63 0.70
CA GLN A 36 -3.22 -7.74 1.52
C GLN A 36 -2.01 -7.26 0.73
N LEU A 37 -1.87 -5.96 0.56
CA LEU A 37 -0.74 -5.31 -0.07
C LEU A 37 0.07 -4.60 1.01
N ILE A 38 1.38 -4.86 1.03
CA ILE A 38 2.30 -4.23 1.98
C ILE A 38 3.29 -3.40 1.18
N PHE A 39 3.22 -2.10 1.40
CA PHE A 39 4.15 -1.11 0.85
C PHE A 39 5.17 -0.78 1.92
N HIS A 40 6.45 -0.79 1.53
CA HIS A 40 7.52 -0.28 2.35
C HIS A 40 8.04 0.97 1.66
N GLY A 41 8.22 2.04 2.40
CA GLY A 41 8.92 3.19 1.87
C GLY A 41 9.54 4.01 2.99
N LYS A 42 10.11 5.13 2.59
CA LYS A 42 10.92 5.99 3.43
C LYS A 42 10.36 7.40 3.31
N ALA A 43 9.84 7.92 4.41
CA ALA A 43 9.39 9.31 4.49
C ALA A 43 10.50 10.15 5.13
N GLN A 44 10.81 11.31 4.53
CA GLN A 44 11.62 12.30 5.23
C GLN A 44 10.74 13.04 6.25
N ALA A 45 11.17 13.03 7.50
CA ALA A 45 10.59 13.84 8.55
C ALA A 45 11.14 15.27 8.50
N ALA A 46 10.42 16.20 9.13
CA ALA A 46 10.79 17.62 9.14
C ALA A 46 12.15 17.91 9.78
N ASP A 47 12.69 16.98 10.57
CA ASP A 47 14.01 17.03 11.20
C ASP A 47 15.15 16.51 10.28
N GLY A 48 14.84 16.17 9.02
CA GLY A 48 15.79 15.62 8.06
C GLY A 48 16.05 14.12 8.24
N LYS A 49 15.42 13.46 9.21
CA LYS A 49 15.58 12.02 9.40
C LYS A 49 14.68 11.23 8.46
N THR A 50 15.19 10.09 8.01
CA THR A 50 14.41 9.15 7.22
C THR A 50 13.67 8.19 8.14
N ILE A 51 12.34 8.19 8.08
CA ILE A 51 11.48 7.28 8.83
C ILE A 51 10.97 6.21 7.87
N SER A 52 11.16 4.94 8.24
CA SER A 52 10.54 3.83 7.54
C SER A 52 9.03 3.90 7.73
N ARG A 53 8.28 3.96 6.64
CA ARG A 53 6.81 3.91 6.64
C ARG A 53 6.36 2.63 5.98
N THR A 54 5.63 1.82 6.73
CA THR A 54 5.02 0.59 6.19
C THR A 54 3.51 0.81 6.08
N VAL A 55 2.97 0.72 4.86
CA VAL A 55 1.54 0.85 4.61
C VAL A 55 0.97 -0.51 4.24
N ARG A 56 0.04 -1.01 5.06
CA ARG A 56 -0.65 -2.27 4.84
C ARG A 56 -2.07 -1.96 4.41
N VAL A 57 -2.45 -2.50 3.26
CA VAL A 57 -3.73 -2.29 2.61
C VAL A 57 -4.42 -3.62 2.46
N THR A 58 -5.67 -3.70 2.87
CA THR A 58 -6.55 -4.82 2.54
C THR A 58 -7.47 -4.38 1.43
N ALA A 59 -7.49 -5.11 0.32
CA ALA A 59 -8.35 -4.88 -0.83
C ALA A 59 -9.16 -6.14 -1.17
N ASP A 60 -10.23 -5.97 -1.93
CA ASP A 60 -10.96 -7.10 -2.54
C ASP A 60 -10.34 -7.54 -3.88
N GLU A 61 -10.90 -8.58 -4.48
CA GLU A 61 -10.55 -9.08 -5.82
C GLU A 61 -10.62 -8.01 -6.92
N LYS A 62 -11.51 -7.02 -6.77
CA LYS A 62 -11.70 -5.92 -7.74
C LYS A 62 -10.73 -4.75 -7.53
N GLY A 63 -9.88 -4.81 -6.51
CA GLY A 63 -8.94 -3.75 -6.17
C GLY A 63 -9.58 -2.59 -5.39
N LYS A 64 -10.77 -2.79 -4.80
CA LYS A 64 -11.36 -1.83 -3.87
C LYS A 64 -10.64 -1.90 -2.54
N VAL A 65 -10.11 -0.78 -2.08
CA VAL A 65 -9.48 -0.69 -0.76
C VAL A 65 -10.55 -0.81 0.33
N LEU A 66 -10.44 -1.83 1.17
CA LEU A 66 -11.33 -2.08 2.31
C LEU A 66 -10.78 -1.50 3.60
N LYS A 67 -9.46 -1.59 3.80
CA LYS A 67 -8.79 -1.08 5.00
C LYS A 67 -7.38 -0.64 4.67
N LEU A 68 -6.95 0.46 5.27
CA LEU A 68 -5.58 0.95 5.18
C LEU A 68 -5.06 1.22 6.58
N THR A 69 -3.87 0.71 6.87
CA THR A 69 -3.16 0.90 8.14
C THR A 69 -1.72 1.26 7.87
N THR A 70 -1.17 2.17 8.65
CA THR A 70 0.23 2.59 8.53
C THR A 70 0.98 2.32 9.82
N SER A 71 2.17 1.76 9.73
CA SER A 71 3.12 1.66 10.85
C SER A 71 4.26 2.65 10.65
N ARG A 72 4.68 3.28 11.75
CA ARG A 72 5.91 4.05 11.89
C ARG A 72 7.02 3.15 12.42
#